data_AF-A0A5D2K9J9-F1
#
_entry.id   AF-A0A5D2K9J9-F1
#
_cell.length_a   1.000
_cell.length_b   1.000
_cell.length_c   1.000
_cell.angle_alpha   90.00
_cell.angle_beta   90.00
_cell.angle_gamma   90.00
#
_symmetry.space_group_name_H-M   'P 1'
#
loop_
_entity.id
_entity.type
_entity.pdbx_description
1 polymer ?
#
loop_
_entity_poly.entity_id
_entity_poly.type
_entity_poly.pdbx_seq_one_letter_code
_entity_poly.pdbx_strand_id
1 'polypeptide(L)'
;MSELLNQKSFIQGKVHSGYLNSIFDLSGNWLHDATNTKTLAFDGYFISLYYLHLTTFPLVLNDRVKKSVPPHWDPAALSRFIQTYGTHIIVGMAIGGQDLICVRQNSSSTIPTSELRRYLEDLGDVLFSYGKSPSLIQRKSRDGKQKSISTSFIFKGPFFFCSVPNIFNRIFQSSTMQLASIAETSSVRHIEVLSH
;
A
#
# COMPACT_ATOMS: atom_id res chain seq x y z
N MET A 1 12.55 -0.22 0.76
CA MET A 1 11.10 -0.47 0.88
C MET A 1 10.30 0.78 1.21
N SER A 2 10.44 1.39 2.38
CA SER A 2 9.71 2.63 2.73
C SER A 2 9.92 3.75 1.72
N GLU A 3 11.17 3.98 1.32
CA GLU A 3 11.52 4.95 0.28
C GLU A 3 10.86 4.64 -1.07
N LEU A 4 10.88 3.38 -1.51
CA LEU A 4 10.24 2.97 -2.77
C LEU A 4 8.73 3.24 -2.77
N LEU A 5 8.03 2.84 -1.71
CA LEU A 5 6.58 3.04 -1.61
C LEU A 5 6.21 4.51 -1.45
N ASN A 6 7.04 5.28 -0.75
CA ASN A 6 6.87 6.72 -0.62
C ASN A 6 7.08 7.43 -1.96
N GLN A 7 8.11 7.06 -2.72
CA GLN A 7 8.35 7.60 -4.07
C GLN A 7 7.18 7.34 -5.01
N LYS A 8 6.58 6.13 -4.96
CA LYS A 8 5.34 5.83 -5.71
C LYS A 8 4.15 6.72 -5.31
N SER A 9 4.18 7.28 -4.10
CA SER A 9 3.18 8.23 -3.59
C SER A 9 3.63 9.71 -3.72
N PHE A 10 4.73 9.98 -4.42
CA PHE A 10 5.37 11.31 -4.51
C PHE A 10 5.75 11.91 -3.13
N ILE A 11 5.92 11.07 -2.12
CA ILE A 11 6.39 11.45 -0.79
C ILE A 11 7.91 11.25 -0.76
N GLN A 12 8.65 12.27 -0.33
CA GLN A 12 10.10 12.16 -0.16
C GLN A 12 10.45 11.58 1.22
N GLY A 13 11.55 10.84 1.26
CA GLY A 13 12.15 10.35 2.51
C GLY A 13 11.80 8.90 2.87
N LYS A 14 12.35 8.47 4.00
CA LYS A 14 12.34 7.07 4.46
C LYS A 14 11.31 6.77 5.55
N VAL A 15 10.47 7.75 5.88
CA VAL A 15 9.45 7.64 6.94
C VAL A 15 8.44 6.56 6.57
N HIS A 16 8.05 5.70 7.52
CA HIS A 16 7.01 4.70 7.29
C HIS A 16 5.68 5.41 7.01
N SER A 17 5.22 5.32 5.76
CA SER A 17 3.90 5.82 5.39
C SER A 17 2.81 4.92 5.96
N GLY A 18 1.61 5.50 6.18
CA GLY A 18 0.44 4.72 6.54
C GLY A 18 0.13 3.63 5.51
N TYR A 19 0.48 3.86 4.25
CA TYR A 19 0.38 2.86 3.20
C TYR A 19 1.26 1.63 3.48
N LEU A 20 2.56 1.82 3.74
CA LEU A 20 3.47 0.73 4.12
C LEU A 20 2.95 -0.02 5.34
N ASN A 21 2.48 0.70 6.36
CA ASN A 21 1.94 0.07 7.57
C ASN A 21 0.72 -0.81 7.24
N SER A 22 -0.17 -0.33 6.37
CA SER A 22 -1.40 -1.05 6.01
C SER A 22 -1.16 -2.35 5.22
N ILE A 23 -0.21 -2.33 4.27
CA ILE A 23 0.05 -3.50 3.41
C ILE A 23 0.79 -4.63 4.16
N PHE A 24 1.59 -4.27 5.17
CA PHE A 24 2.32 -5.22 6.00
C PHE A 24 1.69 -5.45 7.38
N ASP A 25 0.53 -4.85 7.65
CA ASP A 25 -0.17 -4.95 8.93
C ASP A 25 0.71 -4.54 10.13
N LEU A 26 1.44 -3.43 9.98
CA LEU A 26 2.25 -2.84 11.04
C LEU A 26 1.39 -1.99 11.97
N SER A 27 1.70 -2.04 13.25
CA SER A 27 0.99 -1.26 14.28
C SER A 27 1.28 0.25 14.22
N GLY A 28 2.40 0.63 13.59
CA GLY A 28 2.91 2.00 13.59
C GLY A 28 3.88 2.29 14.74
N ASN A 29 4.01 1.38 15.72
CA ASN A 29 5.12 1.41 16.68
C ASN A 29 6.34 0.74 16.04
N TRP A 30 7.16 1.57 15.38
CA TRP A 30 8.30 1.10 14.57
C TRP A 30 9.23 0.16 15.32
N LEU A 31 9.49 0.41 16.61
CA LEU A 31 10.46 -0.35 17.38
C LEU A 31 9.96 -1.78 17.60
N HIS A 32 8.71 -1.92 18.04
CA HIS A 32 8.08 -3.22 18.26
C HIS A 32 7.84 -3.97 16.95
N ASP A 33 7.46 -3.24 15.90
CA ASP A 33 7.27 -3.83 14.58
C ASP A 33 8.59 -4.34 13.98
N ALA A 34 9.70 -3.64 14.18
CA ALA A 34 11.03 -4.07 13.75
C ALA A 34 11.51 -5.31 14.54
N THR A 35 11.32 -5.36 15.86
CA THR A 35 11.76 -6.53 16.67
C THR A 35 11.03 -7.81 16.32
N ASN A 36 9.75 -7.72 15.93
CA ASN A 36 8.93 -8.87 15.58
C ASN A 36 9.05 -9.28 14.12
N THR A 37 9.73 -8.50 13.29
CA THR A 37 9.79 -8.71 11.84
C THR A 37 11.21 -9.04 11.41
N LYS A 38 11.40 -10.24 10.85
CA LYS A 38 12.65 -10.68 10.23
C LYS A 38 12.84 -10.07 8.85
N THR A 39 11.81 -10.22 8.03
CA THR A 39 11.84 -9.90 6.60
C THR A 39 10.49 -9.34 6.20
N LEU A 40 10.52 -8.28 5.40
CA LEU A 40 9.37 -7.78 4.65
C LEU A 40 9.60 -8.06 3.17
N ALA A 41 8.60 -8.56 2.48
CA ALA A 41 8.68 -8.77 1.04
C ALA A 41 7.34 -8.51 0.36
N PHE A 42 7.37 -7.96 -0.84
CA PHE A 42 6.16 -7.89 -1.66
C PHE A 42 6.46 -8.09 -3.14
N ASP A 43 5.48 -8.62 -3.87
CA ASP A 43 5.42 -8.70 -5.32
C ASP A 43 4.07 -8.14 -5.76
N GLY A 44 4.05 -7.27 -6.77
CA GLY A 44 2.80 -6.78 -7.28
C GLY A 44 2.88 -6.01 -8.58
N TYR A 45 1.73 -5.90 -9.21
CA TYR A 45 1.50 -5.08 -10.39
C TYR A 45 0.83 -3.78 -9.99
N PHE A 46 1.38 -2.68 -10.50
CA PHE A 46 0.80 -1.35 -10.36
C PHE A 46 0.39 -0.86 -11.73
N ILE A 47 -0.90 -0.55 -11.88
CA ILE A 47 -1.46 0.01 -13.09
C ILE A 47 -1.92 1.43 -12.77
N SER A 48 -1.36 2.42 -13.46
CA SER A 48 -1.91 3.77 -13.48
C SER A 48 -2.63 3.97 -14.81
N LEU A 49 -3.86 4.48 -14.77
CA LEU A 49 -4.69 4.75 -15.95
C LEU A 49 -4.83 6.26 -16.20
N TYR A 50 -5.03 7.02 -15.14
CA TYR A 50 -5.19 8.47 -15.19
C TYR A 50 -4.36 9.12 -14.10
N TYR A 51 -3.71 10.23 -14.42
CA TYR A 51 -3.16 11.13 -13.42
C TYR A 51 -4.08 12.32 -13.27
N LEU A 52 -4.45 12.62 -12.03
CA LEU A 52 -5.13 13.83 -11.64
C LEU A 52 -4.17 14.73 -10.87
N HIS A 53 -4.14 16.02 -11.20
CA HIS A 53 -3.37 17.01 -10.47
C HIS A 53 -4.23 18.24 -10.18
N LEU A 54 -4.07 18.84 -9.01
CA LEU A 54 -4.67 20.14 -8.70
C LEU A 54 -3.97 21.22 -9.53
N THR A 55 -4.67 21.81 -10.47
CA THR A 55 -4.15 22.88 -11.35
C THR A 55 -4.54 24.28 -10.86
N THR A 56 -5.54 24.38 -9.98
CA THR A 56 -6.09 25.64 -9.52
C THR A 56 -5.33 26.19 -8.31
N PHE A 57 -4.80 27.40 -8.46
CA PHE A 57 -4.25 28.22 -7.37
C PHE A 57 -4.86 29.63 -7.45
N PRO A 58 -5.31 30.22 -6.32
CA PRO A 58 -5.22 29.74 -4.95
C PRO A 58 -6.28 28.68 -4.58
N LEU A 59 -5.91 27.73 -3.72
CA LEU A 59 -6.85 26.72 -3.20
C LEU A 59 -7.82 27.37 -2.20
N VAL A 60 -9.12 27.12 -2.37
CA VAL A 60 -10.15 27.60 -1.44
C VAL A 60 -10.52 26.48 -0.48
N LEU A 61 -10.28 26.68 0.83
CA LEU A 61 -10.69 25.72 1.84
C LEU A 61 -12.23 25.64 1.94
N ASN A 62 -12.75 24.42 2.10
CA ASN A 62 -14.15 24.20 2.44
C ASN A 62 -14.50 24.87 3.78
N ASP A 63 -15.65 25.53 3.86
CA ASP A 63 -16.05 26.28 5.05
C ASP A 63 -16.14 25.42 6.32
N ARG A 64 -16.42 24.11 6.18
CA ARG A 64 -16.39 23.17 7.31
C ARG A 64 -14.98 23.05 7.89
N VAL A 65 -13.97 22.94 7.02
CA VAL A 65 -12.57 22.85 7.44
C VAL A 65 -12.15 24.15 8.11
N LYS A 66 -12.45 25.31 7.49
CA LYS A 66 -12.16 26.63 8.08
C LYS A 66 -12.73 26.78 9.49
N LYS A 67 -14.00 26.41 9.69
CA LYS A 67 -14.68 26.51 11.00
C LYS A 67 -14.13 25.55 12.05
N SER A 68 -13.55 24.44 11.64
CA SER A 68 -12.96 23.46 12.56
C SER A 68 -11.54 23.79 13.00
N VAL A 69 -10.88 24.78 12.39
CA VAL A 69 -9.57 25.23 12.85
C VAL A 69 -9.73 25.94 14.20
N PRO A 70 -9.01 25.52 15.26
CA PRO A 70 -9.06 26.19 16.54
C PRO A 70 -8.63 27.66 16.41
N PRO A 71 -9.39 28.63 16.93
CA PRO A 71 -9.05 30.05 16.82
C PRO A 71 -7.83 30.45 17.68
N HIS A 72 -7.45 29.60 18.63
CA HIS A 72 -6.30 29.80 19.52
C HIS A 72 -5.52 28.49 19.65
N TRP A 73 -4.31 28.57 20.17
CA TRP A 73 -3.49 27.39 20.44
C TRP A 73 -4.11 26.52 21.55
N ASP A 74 -4.68 25.38 21.16
CA ASP A 74 -5.12 24.31 22.06
C ASP A 74 -4.58 22.97 21.53
N PRO A 75 -3.60 22.35 22.22
CA PRO A 75 -3.02 21.07 21.82
C PRO A 75 -4.06 19.96 21.63
N ALA A 76 -5.11 19.91 22.46
CA ALA A 76 -6.13 18.87 22.38
C ALA A 76 -7.04 19.08 21.16
N ALA A 77 -7.46 20.31 20.88
CA ALA A 77 -8.24 20.62 19.69
C ALA A 77 -7.44 20.44 18.40
N LEU A 78 -6.16 20.82 18.38
CA LEU A 78 -5.26 20.59 17.24
C LEU A 78 -5.07 19.09 16.98
N SER A 79 -4.87 18.30 18.03
CA SER A 79 -4.79 16.83 17.92
C SER A 79 -6.07 16.25 17.29
N ARG A 80 -7.25 16.66 17.76
CA ARG A 80 -8.54 16.25 17.18
C ARG A 80 -8.70 16.70 15.73
N PHE A 81 -8.27 17.92 15.39
CA PHE A 81 -8.30 18.42 14.01
C PHE A 81 -7.43 17.55 13.10
N ILE A 82 -6.20 17.23 13.51
CA ILE A 82 -5.29 16.36 12.76
C ILE A 82 -5.87 14.94 12.61
N GLN A 83 -6.47 14.39 13.67
CA GLN A 83 -7.12 13.09 13.60
C GLN A 83 -8.32 13.08 12.63
N THR A 84 -9.03 14.20 12.53
CA THR A 84 -10.23 14.32 11.68
C THR A 84 -9.89 14.59 10.22
N TYR A 85 -8.96 15.51 9.95
CA TYR A 85 -8.65 15.99 8.60
C TYR A 85 -7.34 15.47 8.02
N GLY A 86 -6.52 14.82 8.84
CA GLY A 86 -5.19 14.35 8.46
C GLY A 86 -4.11 15.43 8.59
N THR A 87 -2.90 15.04 8.22
CA THR A 87 -1.69 15.88 8.26
C THR A 87 -1.27 16.42 6.89
N HIS A 88 -1.84 15.87 5.81
CA HIS A 88 -1.44 16.15 4.43
C HIS A 88 -2.66 16.38 3.55
N ILE A 89 -2.49 17.18 2.49
CA ILE A 89 -3.47 17.32 1.41
C ILE A 89 -3.00 16.54 0.18
N ILE A 90 -3.95 16.05 -0.61
CA ILE A 90 -3.65 15.34 -1.86
C ILE A 90 -3.61 16.38 -2.99
N VAL A 91 -2.41 16.64 -3.51
CA VAL A 91 -2.18 17.59 -4.61
C VAL A 91 -2.21 16.94 -5.99
N GLY A 92 -1.97 15.63 -6.04
CA GLY A 92 -2.10 14.82 -7.24
C GLY A 92 -2.27 13.36 -6.87
N MET A 93 -2.88 12.59 -7.76
CA MET A 93 -3.09 11.17 -7.59
C MET A 93 -3.06 10.44 -8.93
N ALA A 94 -2.50 9.23 -8.93
CA ALA A 94 -2.73 8.27 -9.98
C ALA A 94 -4.01 7.48 -9.66
N ILE A 95 -4.90 7.34 -10.63
CA ILE A 95 -6.06 6.46 -10.59
C ILE A 95 -5.74 5.26 -11.44
N GLY A 96 -5.96 4.07 -10.89
CA GLY A 96 -5.81 2.81 -11.59
C GLY A 96 -6.06 1.65 -10.64
N GLY A 97 -5.23 0.63 -10.71
CA GLY A 97 -5.34 -0.58 -9.90
C GLY A 97 -4.00 -1.06 -9.39
N GLN A 98 -4.03 -1.84 -8.33
CA GLN A 98 -2.86 -2.54 -7.82
C GLN A 98 -3.23 -3.93 -7.36
N ASP A 99 -2.42 -4.92 -7.74
CA ASP A 99 -2.49 -6.28 -7.24
C ASP A 99 -1.20 -6.58 -6.51
N LEU A 100 -1.29 -6.86 -5.21
CA LEU A 100 -0.14 -6.97 -4.32
C LEU A 100 -0.20 -8.25 -3.49
N ILE A 101 0.93 -8.93 -3.42
CA ILE A 101 1.21 -10.00 -2.49
C ILE A 101 2.23 -9.46 -1.51
N CYS A 102 1.87 -9.38 -0.23
CA CYS A 102 2.75 -8.90 0.82
C CYS A 102 3.01 -10.01 1.83
N VAL A 103 4.27 -10.14 2.25
CA VAL A 103 4.74 -11.11 3.22
C VAL A 103 5.46 -10.38 4.33
N ARG A 104 4.97 -10.52 5.56
CA ARG A 104 5.66 -10.14 6.78
C ARG A 104 6.13 -11.39 7.49
N GLN A 105 7.44 -11.63 7.50
CA GLN A 105 8.04 -12.77 8.16
C GLN A 105 8.37 -12.43 9.61
N ASN A 106 7.85 -13.22 10.55
CA ASN A 106 8.16 -13.06 11.98
C ASN A 106 9.62 -13.46 12.28
N SER A 107 10.25 -12.80 13.27
CA SER A 107 11.59 -13.10 13.78
C SER A 107 11.79 -14.57 14.19
N SER A 108 10.73 -15.24 14.64
CA SER A 108 10.76 -16.68 14.97
C SER A 108 10.82 -17.64 13.77
N SER A 109 10.66 -17.13 12.54
CA SER A 109 10.62 -17.97 11.33
C SER A 109 12.01 -18.50 10.95
N THR A 110 12.07 -19.81 10.69
CA THR A 110 13.29 -20.52 10.27
C THR A 110 13.56 -20.43 8.77
N ILE A 111 12.62 -19.90 7.98
CA ILE A 111 12.77 -19.78 6.52
C ILE A 111 13.85 -18.72 6.22
N PRO A 112 14.84 -19.03 5.37
CA PRO A 112 15.83 -18.05 4.93
C PRO A 112 15.24 -17.09 3.88
N THR A 113 15.78 -15.86 3.85
CA THR A 113 15.30 -14.78 2.97
C THR A 113 15.36 -15.14 1.48
N SER A 114 16.36 -15.92 1.05
CA SER A 114 16.50 -16.38 -0.34
C SER A 114 15.37 -17.33 -0.77
N GLU A 115 14.94 -18.21 0.13
CA GLU A 115 13.85 -19.14 -0.13
C GLU A 115 12.50 -18.42 -0.11
N LEU A 116 12.34 -17.44 0.80
CA LEU A 116 11.16 -16.58 0.84
C LEU A 116 10.97 -15.79 -0.45
N ARG A 117 12.06 -15.23 -1.00
CA ARG A 117 12.02 -14.53 -2.29
C ARG A 117 11.54 -15.45 -3.41
N ARG A 118 12.10 -16.66 -3.50
CA ARG A 118 11.69 -17.65 -4.50
C ARG A 118 10.21 -18.02 -4.36
N TYR A 119 9.73 -18.23 -3.13
CA TYR A 119 8.32 -18.53 -2.90
C TYR A 119 7.41 -17.37 -3.32
N LEU A 120 7.82 -16.13 -3.07
CA LEU A 120 7.07 -14.96 -3.47
C LEU A 120 7.02 -14.80 -5.00
N GLU A 121 8.15 -15.03 -5.68
CA GLU A 121 8.24 -15.05 -7.15
C GLU A 121 7.33 -16.14 -7.76
N ASP A 122 7.46 -17.39 -7.28
CA ASP A 122 6.63 -18.53 -7.72
C ASP A 122 5.13 -18.24 -7.51
N LEU A 123 4.78 -17.62 -6.38
CA LEU A 123 3.41 -17.26 -6.06
C LEU A 123 2.88 -16.14 -6.96
N GLY A 124 3.68 -15.09 -7.18
CA GLY A 124 3.35 -14.00 -8.08
C GLY A 124 3.17 -14.48 -9.51
N ASP A 125 4.00 -15.42 -9.97
CA ASP A 125 3.86 -16.02 -11.30
C ASP A 125 2.53 -16.76 -11.42
N VAL A 126 2.10 -17.50 -10.40
CA VAL A 126 0.80 -18.19 -10.42
C VAL A 126 -0.37 -17.21 -10.39
N LEU A 127 -0.32 -16.18 -9.53
CA LEU A 127 -1.44 -15.27 -9.36
C LEU A 127 -1.59 -14.26 -10.50
N PHE A 128 -0.48 -13.77 -11.04
CA PHE A 128 -0.48 -12.71 -12.04
C PHE A 128 -0.43 -13.23 -13.48
N SER A 129 -0.22 -14.54 -13.69
CA SER A 129 -0.36 -15.15 -15.01
C SER A 129 -1.84 -15.28 -15.39
N TYR A 130 -2.35 -14.28 -16.11
CA TYR A 130 -3.67 -14.35 -16.76
C TYR A 130 -3.82 -15.63 -17.60
N GLY A 131 -4.78 -16.48 -17.24
CA GLY A 131 -5.27 -17.54 -18.14
C GLY A 131 -4.78 -18.98 -17.90
N LYS A 132 -4.09 -19.29 -16.80
CA LYS A 132 -3.93 -20.69 -16.36
C LYS A 132 -4.53 -20.85 -14.97
N SER A 133 -5.61 -21.63 -14.89
CA SER A 133 -6.17 -22.10 -13.63
C SER A 133 -5.05 -22.60 -12.71
N PRO A 134 -5.04 -22.23 -11.41
CA PRO A 134 -4.03 -22.72 -10.49
C PRO A 134 -4.26 -24.21 -10.29
N SER A 135 -3.60 -25.04 -11.09
CA SER A 135 -3.36 -26.42 -10.67
C SER A 135 -2.47 -26.29 -9.43
N LEU A 136 -3.10 -26.41 -8.26
CA LEU A 136 -2.49 -26.56 -6.94
C LEU A 136 -1.06 -27.08 -7.09
N ILE A 137 -0.10 -26.29 -6.60
CA ILE A 137 1.32 -26.60 -6.58
C ILE A 137 1.52 -28.00 -6.00
N GLN A 138 1.51 -29.02 -6.87
CA GLN A 138 1.86 -30.38 -6.54
C GLN A 138 3.30 -30.58 -6.98
N ARG A 139 4.22 -29.83 -6.35
CA ARG A 139 5.64 -30.14 -6.52
C ARG A 139 5.96 -31.29 -5.58
N LYS A 140 5.96 -32.49 -6.19
CA LYS A 140 6.45 -33.75 -5.64
C LYS A 140 7.81 -33.49 -4.97
N SER A 141 7.84 -33.53 -3.63
CA SER A 141 9.08 -33.50 -2.88
C SER A 141 9.86 -34.76 -3.23
N ARG A 142 11.03 -34.62 -3.86
CA ARG A 142 12.07 -35.63 -3.71
C ARG A 142 12.71 -35.29 -2.37
N ASP A 143 12.40 -36.15 -1.42
CA ASP A 143 12.79 -36.18 -0.01
C ASP A 143 11.66 -35.87 0.97
N GLY A 144 11.34 -36.89 1.77
CA GLY A 144 10.13 -36.96 2.58
C GLY A 144 10.27 -36.15 3.85
N LYS A 145 9.58 -35.00 3.90
CA LYS A 145 8.99 -34.45 5.12
C LYS A 145 8.07 -33.30 4.71
N GLN A 146 6.79 -33.62 4.65
CA GLN A 146 5.71 -32.65 4.54
C GLN A 146 5.72 -31.84 5.85
N LYS A 147 6.47 -30.73 5.88
CA LYS A 147 6.26 -29.73 6.92
C LYS A 147 5.00 -28.98 6.50
N SER A 148 3.90 -29.19 7.20
CA SER A 148 2.78 -28.28 7.17
C SER A 148 3.30 -26.94 7.69
N ILE A 149 3.81 -26.11 6.79
CA ILE A 149 4.20 -24.76 7.14
C ILE A 149 2.89 -24.03 7.33
N SER A 150 2.43 -23.98 8.58
CA SER A 150 1.39 -23.06 9.03
C SER A 150 2.01 -21.66 9.05
N THR A 151 2.40 -21.18 7.88
CA THR A 151 2.62 -19.76 7.64
C THR A 151 1.24 -19.23 7.31
N SER A 152 0.69 -18.44 8.21
CA SER A 152 -0.41 -17.54 7.92
C SER A 152 0.03 -16.60 6.80
N PHE A 153 -0.02 -17.06 5.55
CA PHE A 153 -0.04 -16.21 4.38
C PHE A 153 -1.38 -15.48 4.45
N ILE A 154 -1.37 -14.27 4.98
CA ILE A 154 -2.51 -13.38 4.81
C ILE A 154 -2.51 -12.98 3.33
N PHE A 155 -3.15 -13.81 2.53
CA PHE A 155 -3.44 -13.54 1.13
C PHE A 155 -4.45 -12.39 1.09
N LYS A 156 -3.97 -11.15 0.98
CA LYS A 156 -4.82 -10.01 0.64
C LYS A 156 -4.86 -9.87 -0.88
N GLY A 157 -5.58 -10.76 -1.55
CA GLY A 157 -5.93 -10.61 -2.97
C GLY A 157 -7.33 -11.13 -3.26
N PRO A 158 -7.95 -10.76 -4.40
CA PRO A 158 -7.75 -9.60 -5.25
C PRO A 158 -8.76 -8.48 -4.88
N PHE A 159 -8.55 -7.26 -5.37
CA PHE A 159 -9.33 -6.06 -5.03
C PHE A 159 -9.08 -5.51 -3.63
N PHE A 160 -7.84 -5.12 -3.34
CA PHE A 160 -7.70 -3.86 -2.60
C PHE A 160 -8.11 -2.72 -3.56
N PHE A 161 -9.43 -2.55 -3.71
CA PHE A 161 -9.94 -1.18 -3.77
C PHE A 161 -9.37 -0.56 -2.50
N CYS A 162 -8.39 0.33 -2.64
CA CYS A 162 -8.28 1.40 -1.67
C CYS A 162 -9.69 1.97 -1.66
N SER A 163 -10.48 1.61 -0.63
CA SER A 163 -11.89 1.97 -0.51
C SER A 163 -11.91 3.45 -0.82
N VAL A 164 -12.38 3.80 -2.03
CA VAL A 164 -12.30 5.14 -2.57
C VAL A 164 -12.94 5.99 -1.48
N PRO A 165 -12.16 6.73 -0.67
CA PRO A 165 -12.72 7.31 0.54
C PRO A 165 -13.97 8.05 0.12
N ASN A 166 -15.11 7.91 0.82
CA ASN A 166 -16.42 8.38 0.32
C ASN A 166 -16.42 9.82 -0.24
N ILE A 167 -15.45 10.64 0.17
CA ILE A 167 -15.10 11.94 -0.41
C ILE A 167 -14.89 11.91 -1.94
N PHE A 168 -14.23 10.90 -2.48
CA PHE A 168 -13.89 10.76 -3.90
C PHE A 168 -15.08 10.32 -4.75
N ASN A 169 -15.97 9.46 -4.23
CA ASN A 169 -17.24 9.18 -4.90
C ASN A 169 -18.04 10.47 -5.13
N ARG A 170 -17.99 11.39 -4.16
CA ARG A 170 -18.60 12.71 -4.29
C ARG A 170 -17.87 13.60 -5.31
N ILE A 171 -16.54 13.55 -5.37
CA ILE A 171 -15.74 14.32 -6.35
C ILE A 171 -16.03 13.86 -7.80
N PHE A 172 -16.10 12.55 -8.05
CA PHE A 172 -16.46 12.02 -9.38
C PHE A 172 -17.91 12.33 -9.77
N GLN A 173 -18.82 12.49 -8.80
CA GLN A 173 -20.22 12.86 -9.05
C GLN A 173 -20.47 14.37 -9.17
N SER A 174 -19.61 15.22 -8.59
CA SER A 174 -19.86 16.66 -8.42
C SER A 174 -18.94 17.54 -9.26
N SER A 175 -18.52 17.10 -10.45
CA SER A 175 -17.45 17.71 -11.26
C SER A 175 -17.64 19.22 -11.54
N THR A 176 -17.20 20.04 -10.59
CA THR A 176 -16.85 21.46 -10.75
C THR A 176 -15.34 21.67 -10.56
N MET A 177 -14.59 20.67 -10.06
CA MET A 177 -13.12 20.74 -10.02
C MET A 177 -12.53 20.34 -11.37
N GLN A 178 -11.88 21.29 -12.04
CA GLN A 178 -11.09 21.06 -13.25
C GLN A 178 -9.80 20.32 -12.88
N LEU A 179 -9.85 19.00 -12.77
CA LEU A 179 -8.64 18.16 -12.73
C LEU A 179 -8.22 17.91 -14.18
N ALA A 180 -6.99 18.25 -14.53
CA ALA A 180 -6.42 17.83 -15.80
C ALA A 180 -6.19 16.32 -15.73
N SER A 181 -6.86 15.55 -16.59
CA SER A 181 -6.63 14.11 -16.75
C SER A 181 -5.61 13.89 -17.85
N ILE A 182 -4.45 13.35 -17.51
CA ILE A 182 -3.53 12.79 -18.50
C ILE A 182 -3.73 11.28 -18.46
N ALA A 183 -4.20 10.71 -19.57
CA ALA A 183 -4.31 9.26 -19.73
C ALA A 183 -2.93 8.72 -20.09
N GLU A 184 -2.29 8.06 -19.13
CA GLU A 184 -1.00 7.40 -19.33
C GLU A 184 -1.08 6.03 -18.67
N THR A 185 -1.12 4.98 -19.51
CA THR A 185 -1.22 3.59 -19.04
C THR A 185 0.18 3.03 -18.84
N SER A 186 0.60 2.84 -17.58
CA SER A 186 1.82 2.12 -17.24
C SER A 186 1.49 0.92 -16.36
N SER A 187 2.09 -0.24 -16.66
CA SER A 187 2.01 -1.46 -15.87
C SER A 187 3.41 -1.91 -15.53
N VAL A 188 3.75 -1.99 -14.24
CA VAL A 188 5.08 -2.39 -13.77
C VAL A 188 4.92 -3.41 -12.65
N ARG A 189 5.54 -4.59 -12.83
CA ARG A 189 5.72 -5.57 -11.76
C ARG A 189 6.91 -5.17 -10.90
N HIS A 190 6.76 -5.21 -9.59
CA HIS A 190 7.85 -4.89 -8.67
C HIS A 190 7.95 -5.94 -7.57
N ILE A 191 9.15 -6.48 -7.38
CA ILE A 191 9.48 -7.40 -6.29
C ILE A 191 10.52 -6.73 -5.40
N GLU A 192 10.23 -6.63 -4.10
CA GLU A 192 11.18 -6.11 -3.12
C GLU A 192 11.22 -7.01 -1.88
N VAL A 193 12.43 -7.24 -1.38
CA VAL A 193 12.68 -8.01 -0.16
C VAL A 193 13.65 -7.21 0.72
N LEU A 194 13.26 -6.98 1.97
CA LEU A 194 14.04 -6.30 2.99
C LEU A 194 14.19 -7.22 4.20
N SER A 195 15.42 -7.64 4.48
CA SER A 195 15.77 -8.35 5.72
C SER A 195 16.58 -7.44 6.64
N HIS A 196 16.31 -7.52 7.94
CA HIS A 196 17.12 -6.88 8.99
C HIS A 196 18.44 -7.63 9.24
#